data_AF-A0A2C6AIA9-F1
#
_entry.id   AF-A0A2C6AIA9-F1
#
_cell.length_a   1.000
_cell.length_b   1.000
_cell.length_c   1.000
_cell.angle_alpha   90.00
_cell.angle_beta   90.00
_cell.angle_gamma   90.00
#
_symmetry.space_group_name_H-M   'P 1'
#
loop_
_entity.id
_entity.type
_entity.pdbx_description
1 polymer ?
#
loop_
_entity_poly.entity_id
_entity_poly.type
_entity_poly.pdbx_seq_one_letter_code
_entity_poly.pdbx_strand_id
1 'polypeptide(L)'
;MSFLYAKPKDASDHTSPRSSIDAGEANNSAEFQQETKAFLAPPERGEDVDQEEAIDPGHRSKIFRCVLQVIILLLSLGLLFAGYDLYRAITASRASASLESSDQPRPCGDDPLTARSKGCLFDPIAMAWLPNECHDFELTKEFLEMEHWQFWAQPVDGQAFSLANVYQGLHSALFVRESYLRHRCVFAWRKIHRAIINTTAIDGYATDWDGIRKCEELFKGSEGDDKVLHKVNVGYPTCTAQRPVAERQI
;
A
#
# COMPACT_ATOMS: atom_id res chain seq x y z
N MET A 1 -59.03 27.96 -7.11
CA MET A 1 -60.11 26.95 -7.26
C MET A 1 -59.45 25.57 -7.37
N SER A 2 -60.21 24.48 -7.30
CA SER A 2 -59.75 23.13 -6.89
C SER A 2 -58.67 22.44 -7.76
N PHE A 3 -57.97 21.50 -7.09
CA PHE A 3 -57.35 20.25 -7.56
C PHE A 3 -57.79 19.72 -8.95
N LEU A 4 -56.96 19.01 -9.73
CA LEU A 4 -56.69 17.56 -9.51
C LEU A 4 -55.49 16.99 -10.31
N TYR A 5 -55.04 15.80 -9.91
CA TYR A 5 -54.10 14.90 -10.62
C TYR A 5 -54.74 14.23 -11.86
N ALA A 6 -53.96 13.98 -12.92
CA ALA A 6 -53.87 12.67 -13.61
C ALA A 6 -52.81 12.65 -14.75
N LYS A 7 -52.20 11.47 -14.94
CA LYS A 7 -51.40 10.99 -16.10
C LYS A 7 -52.00 9.62 -16.51
N PRO A 8 -51.56 8.94 -17.58
CA PRO A 8 -51.13 9.37 -18.92
C PRO A 8 -51.87 8.55 -20.03
N LYS A 9 -51.43 8.63 -21.29
CA LYS A 9 -51.29 7.44 -22.17
C LYS A 9 -50.40 7.74 -23.40
N ASP A 10 -49.44 6.84 -23.67
CA ASP A 10 -48.54 6.88 -24.82
C ASP A 10 -49.08 6.08 -26.01
N ALA A 11 -48.66 6.44 -27.23
CA ALA A 11 -48.80 5.63 -28.44
C ALA A 11 -47.85 6.09 -29.58
N SER A 12 -46.57 5.71 -29.53
CA SER A 12 -45.70 5.68 -30.72
C SER A 12 -44.68 4.55 -30.62
N ASP A 13 -44.78 3.59 -31.55
CA ASP A 13 -43.87 2.45 -31.68
C ASP A 13 -42.53 2.88 -32.30
N HIS A 14 -41.43 2.51 -31.65
CA HIS A 14 -40.10 2.51 -32.25
C HIS A 14 -39.35 1.24 -31.85
N THR A 15 -39.51 0.21 -32.68
CA THR A 15 -38.81 -1.06 -32.61
C THR A 15 -37.32 -0.87 -32.88
N SER A 16 -36.46 -1.36 -31.96
CA SER A 16 -35.01 -1.45 -32.15
C SER A 16 -34.48 -2.69 -31.42
N PRO A 17 -33.66 -3.55 -32.05
CA PRO A 17 -33.29 -4.83 -31.50
C PRO A 17 -32.25 -4.70 -30.38
N ARG A 18 -32.60 -5.11 -29.16
CA ARG A 18 -31.63 -5.28 -28.07
C ARG A 18 -30.79 -6.53 -28.31
N SER A 19 -29.46 -6.37 -28.24
CA SER A 19 -28.56 -7.52 -28.12
C SER A 19 -28.84 -8.25 -26.80
N SER A 20 -29.12 -9.55 -26.88
CA SER A 20 -29.29 -10.40 -25.70
C SER A 20 -27.94 -10.95 -25.27
N ILE A 21 -27.22 -10.19 -24.43
CA ILE A 21 -26.12 -10.77 -23.63
C ILE A 21 -26.78 -11.54 -22.50
N ASP A 22 -26.75 -12.86 -22.59
CA ASP A 22 -27.37 -13.75 -21.62
C ASP A 22 -26.49 -13.82 -20.37
N ALA A 23 -26.85 -13.04 -19.35
CA ALA A 23 -26.12 -12.95 -18.09
C ALA A 23 -26.46 -14.15 -17.21
N GLY A 24 -25.83 -15.29 -17.49
CA GLY A 24 -26.04 -16.56 -16.81
C GLY A 24 -25.96 -16.46 -15.28
N GLU A 25 -26.88 -17.13 -14.60
CA GLU A 25 -27.10 -16.97 -13.16
C GLU A 25 -25.93 -17.53 -12.33
N ALA A 26 -25.41 -16.72 -11.39
CA ALA A 26 -24.15 -16.96 -10.70
C ALA A 26 -24.26 -18.03 -9.59
N ASN A 27 -24.27 -19.30 -9.99
CA ASN A 27 -24.21 -20.43 -9.07
C ASN A 27 -22.84 -20.51 -8.38
N ASN A 28 -22.83 -20.33 -7.05
CA ASN A 28 -21.65 -20.44 -6.18
C ASN A 28 -21.18 -21.90 -5.99
N SER A 29 -20.80 -22.56 -7.08
CA SER A 29 -20.21 -23.90 -7.07
C SER A 29 -18.76 -23.88 -6.62
N ALA A 30 -18.32 -24.94 -5.93
CA ALA A 30 -16.90 -25.19 -5.64
C ALA A 30 -16.06 -25.36 -6.93
N GLU A 31 -16.71 -25.72 -8.03
CA GLU A 31 -16.12 -25.87 -9.38
C GLU A 31 -15.64 -24.52 -9.95
N PHE A 32 -16.44 -23.46 -9.81
CA PHE A 32 -16.02 -22.09 -10.15
C PHE A 32 -14.86 -21.61 -9.26
N GLN A 33 -14.82 -22.05 -8.00
CA GLN A 33 -13.66 -21.84 -7.10
C GLN A 33 -12.44 -22.72 -7.44
N GLN A 34 -12.56 -23.70 -8.33
CA GLN A 34 -11.45 -24.50 -8.86
C GLN A 34 -10.85 -23.80 -10.08
N GLU A 35 -11.71 -23.38 -11.03
CA GLU A 35 -11.30 -22.64 -12.24
C GLU A 35 -10.62 -21.30 -11.90
N THR A 36 -11.24 -20.50 -11.03
CA THR A 36 -10.68 -19.20 -10.62
C THR A 36 -9.31 -19.32 -9.91
N LYS A 37 -9.01 -20.45 -9.25
CA LYS A 37 -7.67 -20.70 -8.68
C LYS A 37 -6.63 -20.98 -9.76
N ALA A 38 -7.00 -21.68 -10.84
CA ALA A 38 -6.08 -21.96 -11.94
C ALA A 38 -5.62 -20.67 -12.65
N PHE A 39 -6.50 -19.67 -12.77
CA PHE A 39 -6.16 -18.34 -13.31
C PHE A 39 -5.22 -17.50 -12.42
N LEU A 40 -4.96 -17.90 -11.17
CA LEU A 40 -4.19 -17.12 -10.19
C LEU A 40 -2.83 -17.73 -9.84
N ALA A 41 -2.42 -18.82 -10.50
CA ALA A 41 -1.17 -19.53 -10.23
C ALA A 41 0.02 -19.00 -11.07
N PRO A 42 1.14 -18.57 -10.45
CA PRO A 42 2.38 -18.28 -11.18
C PRO A 42 3.07 -19.55 -11.71
N PRO A 43 3.83 -19.49 -12.82
CA PRO A 43 4.52 -20.64 -13.39
C PRO A 43 5.86 -20.95 -12.69
N GLU A 44 6.11 -22.22 -12.36
CA GLU A 44 7.37 -22.70 -11.80
C GLU A 44 8.36 -23.22 -12.87
N ARG A 45 9.61 -23.45 -12.46
CA ARG A 45 10.72 -23.93 -13.30
C ARG A 45 11.46 -25.06 -12.58
N GLY A 46 11.53 -26.23 -13.21
CA GLY A 46 12.27 -27.40 -12.68
C GLY A 46 13.71 -27.51 -13.20
N GLU A 47 14.49 -28.39 -12.56
CA GLU A 47 15.83 -28.82 -12.95
C GLU A 47 15.97 -30.34 -12.69
N ASP A 48 16.67 -31.07 -13.57
CA ASP A 48 16.92 -32.52 -13.50
C ASP A 48 18.42 -32.82 -13.27
N VAL A 49 18.75 -33.92 -12.56
CA VAL A 49 20.12 -34.49 -12.48
C VAL A 49 20.06 -36.03 -12.34
N ASP A 50 20.94 -36.74 -13.06
CA ASP A 50 21.04 -38.23 -13.12
C ASP A 50 22.31 -38.81 -12.42
N GLN A 51 22.56 -40.13 -12.57
CA GLN A 51 23.16 -41.03 -11.54
C GLN A 51 24.66 -41.46 -11.70
N GLU A 52 25.11 -42.37 -10.80
CA GLU A 52 26.46 -42.98 -10.59
C GLU A 52 26.86 -44.05 -11.66
N GLU A 53 27.99 -44.81 -11.67
CA GLU A 53 29.21 -45.05 -10.84
C GLU A 53 30.44 -45.29 -11.82
N ALA A 54 31.53 -46.09 -11.73
CA ALA A 54 32.17 -47.05 -10.79
C ALA A 54 33.70 -47.21 -11.03
N ILE A 55 34.52 -47.64 -10.04
CA ILE A 55 35.99 -47.90 -10.20
C ILE A 55 36.56 -49.06 -9.33
N ASP A 56 37.48 -49.87 -9.87
CA ASP A 56 38.30 -50.86 -9.12
C ASP A 56 39.84 -50.85 -9.49
N PRO A 57 40.68 -51.86 -9.18
CA PRO A 57 41.63 -51.86 -8.06
C PRO A 57 43.07 -51.45 -8.41
N GLY A 58 43.94 -51.41 -7.39
CA GLY A 58 45.40 -51.24 -7.51
C GLY A 58 46.07 -51.24 -6.13
N HIS A 59 45.66 -52.23 -5.33
CA HIS A 59 45.19 -52.04 -3.94
C HIS A 59 46.29 -51.94 -2.86
N ARG A 60 47.45 -51.32 -3.13
CA ARG A 60 48.42 -50.92 -2.09
C ARG A 60 49.09 -49.58 -2.36
N SER A 61 49.72 -49.39 -3.52
CA SER A 61 50.18 -48.06 -3.95
C SER A 61 49.00 -47.10 -4.14
N LYS A 62 47.86 -47.59 -4.68
CA LYS A 62 46.61 -46.82 -4.66
C LYS A 62 46.11 -46.55 -3.24
N ILE A 63 46.23 -47.45 -2.24
CA ILE A 63 45.75 -47.16 -0.86
C ILE A 63 46.45 -45.93 -0.28
N PHE A 64 47.79 -45.90 -0.28
CA PHE A 64 48.51 -44.75 0.30
C PHE A 64 48.22 -43.45 -0.46
N ARG A 65 48.11 -43.52 -1.79
CA ARG A 65 47.70 -42.37 -2.62
C ARG A 65 46.26 -41.94 -2.34
N CYS A 66 45.32 -42.87 -2.21
CA CYS A 66 43.93 -42.58 -1.88
C CYS A 66 43.79 -42.00 -0.48
N VAL A 67 44.52 -42.48 0.53
CA VAL A 67 44.52 -41.88 1.87
C VAL A 67 45.05 -40.45 1.82
N LEU A 68 46.15 -40.19 1.09
CA LEU A 68 46.67 -38.84 0.90
C LEU A 68 45.69 -37.94 0.12
N GLN A 69 45.05 -38.46 -0.94
CA GLN A 69 44.04 -37.74 -1.71
C GLN A 69 42.78 -37.45 -0.88
N VAL A 70 42.32 -38.38 -0.04
CA VAL A 70 41.21 -38.17 0.90
C VAL A 70 41.56 -37.11 1.94
N ILE A 71 42.78 -37.11 2.49
CA ILE A 71 43.24 -36.04 3.39
C ILE A 71 43.25 -34.68 2.68
N ILE A 72 43.76 -34.60 1.46
CA ILE A 72 43.76 -33.37 0.65
C ILE A 72 42.33 -32.91 0.34
N LEU A 73 41.42 -33.83 -0.01
CA LEU A 73 40.01 -33.53 -0.28
C LEU A 73 39.31 -33.02 0.99
N LEU A 74 39.49 -33.67 2.14
CA LEU A 74 38.93 -33.24 3.42
C LEU A 74 39.46 -31.86 3.85
N LEU A 75 40.75 -31.58 3.65
CA LEU A 75 41.32 -30.25 3.90
C LEU A 75 40.76 -29.20 2.93
N SER A 76 40.59 -29.53 1.65
CA SER A 76 39.99 -28.62 0.67
C SER A 76 38.52 -28.34 0.96
N LEU A 77 37.76 -29.36 1.40
CA LEU A 77 36.37 -29.24 1.81
C LEU A 77 36.23 -28.41 3.09
N GLY A 78 37.12 -28.59 4.06
CA GLY A 78 37.19 -27.76 5.26
C GLY A 78 37.51 -26.29 4.97
N LEU A 79 38.40 -26.02 4.02
CA LEU A 79 38.69 -24.66 3.55
C LEU A 79 37.52 -24.05 2.78
N LEU A 80 36.82 -24.82 1.95
CA LEU A 80 35.59 -24.39 1.29
C LEU A 80 34.47 -24.08 2.29
N PHE A 81 34.30 -24.93 3.32
CA PHE A 81 33.29 -24.73 4.37
C PHE A 81 33.60 -23.50 5.22
N ALA A 82 34.84 -23.33 5.70
CA ALA A 82 35.26 -22.15 6.44
C ALA A 82 35.19 -20.86 5.60
N GLY A 83 35.52 -20.93 4.30
CA GLY A 83 35.36 -19.83 3.36
C GLY A 83 33.89 -19.47 3.11
N TYR A 84 33.01 -20.48 3.04
CA TYR A 84 31.57 -20.31 2.91
C TYR A 84 30.93 -19.72 4.18
N ASP A 85 31.34 -20.17 5.37
CA ASP A 85 30.90 -19.59 6.64
C ASP A 85 31.37 -18.13 6.80
N LEU A 86 32.61 -17.83 6.42
CA LEU A 86 33.11 -16.45 6.38
C LEU A 86 32.34 -15.59 5.37
N TYR A 87 32.04 -16.13 4.18
CA TYR A 87 31.20 -15.46 3.19
C TYR A 87 29.77 -15.23 3.70
N ARG A 88 29.17 -16.21 4.41
CA ARG A 88 27.87 -16.07 5.08
C ARG A 88 27.90 -15.03 6.19
N ALA A 89 28.96 -14.96 7.00
CA ALA A 89 29.12 -13.94 8.04
C ALA A 89 29.24 -12.52 7.44
N ILE A 90 30.00 -12.37 6.35
CA ILE A 90 30.17 -11.09 5.64
C ILE A 90 28.87 -10.67 4.91
N THR A 91 28.13 -11.60 4.33
CA THR A 91 26.85 -11.29 3.67
C THR A 91 25.73 -11.05 4.68
N ALA A 92 25.66 -11.81 5.78
CA ALA A 92 24.68 -11.60 6.84
C ALA A 92 24.89 -10.26 7.58
N SER A 93 26.13 -9.87 7.86
CA SER A 93 26.43 -8.56 8.47
C SER A 93 26.15 -7.38 7.55
N ARG A 94 26.33 -7.54 6.22
CA ARG A 94 25.85 -6.57 5.22
C ARG A 94 24.31 -6.52 5.16
N ALA A 95 23.64 -7.66 5.25
CA ALA A 95 22.18 -7.73 5.28
C ALA A 95 21.62 -7.02 6.54
N SER A 96 22.15 -7.29 7.73
CA SER A 96 21.72 -6.60 8.96
C SER A 96 21.99 -5.10 8.90
N ALA A 97 23.15 -4.68 8.38
CA ALA A 97 23.46 -3.26 8.15
C ALA A 97 22.52 -2.58 7.14
N SER A 98 21.89 -3.33 6.24
CA SER A 98 20.85 -2.82 5.32
C SER A 98 19.42 -2.88 5.87
N LEU A 99 19.18 -3.57 6.99
CA LEU A 99 17.86 -3.74 7.61
C LEU A 99 17.63 -2.79 8.80
N GLU A 100 18.69 -2.31 9.46
CA GLU A 100 18.64 -1.31 10.54
C GLU A 100 18.36 0.14 10.05
N SER A 101 17.85 0.32 8.83
CA SER A 101 17.54 1.62 8.24
C SER A 101 16.22 1.63 7.46
N SER A 102 15.13 1.21 8.13
CA SER A 102 13.76 1.52 7.70
C SER A 102 13.31 2.95 8.05
N ASP A 103 14.26 3.85 8.34
CA ASP A 103 14.07 5.31 8.35
C ASP A 103 13.80 5.82 6.92
N GLN A 104 12.63 5.46 6.40
CA GLN A 104 12.02 6.14 5.27
C GLN A 104 11.85 7.61 5.69
N PRO A 105 12.50 8.58 4.99
CA PRO A 105 12.63 9.93 5.52
C PRO A 105 11.27 10.51 5.92
N ARG A 106 11.18 10.98 7.17
CA ARG A 106 10.11 11.87 7.64
C ARG A 106 10.56 13.31 7.38
N PRO A 107 10.31 13.86 6.17
CA PRO A 107 10.89 15.16 5.79
C PRO A 107 10.51 16.24 6.81
N CYS A 108 9.29 16.22 7.35
CA CYS A 108 8.80 17.19 8.32
C CYS A 108 9.27 16.95 9.78
N GLY A 109 10.03 15.89 10.07
CA GLY A 109 10.30 15.47 11.47
C GLY A 109 9.05 14.86 12.11
N ASP A 110 8.96 14.91 13.45
CA ASP A 110 7.93 14.20 14.23
C ASP A 110 7.05 15.13 15.10
N ASP A 111 7.22 16.45 14.98
CA ASP A 111 6.51 17.45 15.77
C ASP A 111 6.15 18.71 14.97
N PRO A 112 5.16 19.51 15.41
CA PRO A 112 4.66 20.67 14.65
C PRO A 112 5.67 21.82 14.52
N LEU A 113 6.62 21.96 15.45
CA LEU A 113 7.63 23.02 15.42
C LEU A 113 8.76 22.66 14.45
N THR A 114 9.19 21.40 14.44
CA THR A 114 10.09 20.87 13.41
C THR A 114 9.46 20.92 12.02
N ALA A 115 8.19 20.53 11.89
CA ALA A 115 7.48 20.61 10.61
C ALA A 115 7.41 22.05 10.06
N ARG A 116 7.04 23.01 10.90
CA ARG A 116 7.00 24.45 10.54
C ARG A 116 8.38 25.01 10.21
N SER A 117 9.42 24.70 10.99
CA SER A 117 10.77 25.21 10.74
C SER A 117 11.40 24.66 9.45
N LYS A 118 10.97 23.47 9.02
CA LYS A 118 11.31 22.88 7.71
C LYS A 118 10.40 23.32 6.56
N GLY A 119 9.43 24.22 6.81
CA GLY A 119 8.51 24.73 5.77
C GLY A 119 7.42 23.75 5.33
N CYS A 120 7.15 22.68 6.11
CA CYS A 120 6.02 21.80 5.84
C CYS A 120 4.68 22.47 6.15
N LEU A 121 3.62 21.95 5.52
CA LEU A 121 2.26 22.47 5.54
C LEU A 121 1.28 21.39 6.01
N PHE A 122 0.28 21.79 6.78
CA PHE A 122 -0.73 20.87 7.30
C PHE A 122 -1.78 20.55 6.23
N ASP A 123 -1.93 19.27 5.88
CA ASP A 123 -2.88 18.74 4.90
C ASP A 123 -4.06 18.08 5.63
N PRO A 124 -5.33 18.45 5.36
CA PRO A 124 -6.49 17.92 6.05
C PRO A 124 -6.91 16.53 5.52
N ILE A 125 -6.58 16.17 4.28
CA ILE A 125 -6.89 14.87 3.69
C ILE A 125 -5.99 13.83 4.34
N ALA A 126 -4.71 14.15 4.50
CA ALA A 126 -3.73 13.33 5.22
C ALA A 126 -3.82 13.45 6.75
N MET A 127 -4.42 14.52 7.28
CA MET A 127 -4.34 14.91 8.69
C MET A 127 -2.88 14.93 9.16
N ALA A 128 -2.02 15.58 8.38
CA ALA A 128 -0.58 15.40 8.49
C ALA A 128 0.21 16.65 8.09
N TRP A 129 1.44 16.74 8.58
CA TRP A 129 2.42 17.70 8.07
C TRP A 129 3.12 17.11 6.84
N LEU A 130 2.97 17.77 5.69
CA LEU A 130 3.55 17.36 4.41
C LEU A 130 4.53 18.41 3.86
N PRO A 131 5.59 18.00 3.13
CA PRO A 131 6.36 18.92 2.29
C PRO A 131 5.50 19.52 1.17
N ASN A 132 5.91 20.67 0.66
CA ASN A 132 5.23 21.35 -0.45
C ASN A 132 5.05 20.45 -1.68
N GLU A 133 6.08 19.68 -2.05
CA GLU A 133 6.07 18.76 -3.20
C GLU A 133 5.08 17.58 -3.08
N CYS A 134 4.64 17.23 -1.86
CA CYS A 134 3.62 16.21 -1.60
C CYS A 134 2.24 16.81 -1.22
N HIS A 135 2.08 18.13 -1.30
CA HIS A 135 0.83 18.80 -0.94
C HIS A 135 0.03 19.18 -2.20
N ASP A 136 -1.11 18.53 -2.42
CA ASP A 136 -1.99 18.83 -3.55
C ASP A 136 -2.98 19.93 -3.16
N PHE A 137 -2.58 21.18 -3.37
CA PHE A 137 -3.33 22.37 -2.93
C PHE A 137 -4.72 22.48 -3.55
N GLU A 138 -4.87 22.06 -4.81
CA GLU A 138 -6.17 22.06 -5.49
C GLU A 138 -7.08 21.00 -4.89
N LEU A 139 -6.60 19.77 -4.72
CA LEU A 139 -7.38 18.69 -4.14
C LEU A 139 -7.75 18.97 -2.67
N THR A 140 -6.85 19.59 -1.90
CA THR A 140 -7.11 20.08 -0.55
C THR A 140 -8.14 21.22 -0.55
N LYS A 141 -8.12 22.13 -1.53
CA LYS A 141 -9.16 23.15 -1.68
C LYS A 141 -10.52 22.52 -1.98
N GLU A 142 -10.58 21.63 -2.98
CA GLU A 142 -11.79 20.88 -3.32
C GLU A 142 -12.36 20.15 -2.10
N PHE A 143 -11.51 19.53 -1.28
CA PHE A 143 -11.92 18.84 -0.05
C PHE A 143 -12.59 19.79 0.95
N LEU A 144 -12.08 21.01 1.14
CA LEU A 144 -12.69 22.02 2.01
C LEU A 144 -13.99 22.62 1.44
N GLU A 145 -14.16 22.62 0.12
CA GLU A 145 -15.36 23.14 -0.55
C GLU A 145 -16.52 22.12 -0.58
N MET A 146 -16.26 20.84 -0.30
CA MET A 146 -17.27 19.78 -0.21
C MET A 146 -18.21 19.93 1.00
N GLU A 147 -17.67 20.13 2.20
CA GLU A 147 -18.44 20.15 3.45
C GLU A 147 -17.76 21.01 4.52
N HIS A 148 -18.55 21.55 5.46
CA HIS A 148 -18.06 22.31 6.61
C HIS A 148 -17.50 21.38 7.70
N TRP A 149 -16.36 20.74 7.43
CA TRP A 149 -15.74 19.74 8.31
C TRP A 149 -15.58 20.24 9.77
N GLN A 150 -16.01 19.40 10.71
CA GLN A 150 -15.97 19.67 12.14
C GLN A 150 -14.96 18.74 12.84
N PHE A 151 -14.29 19.28 13.86
CA PHE A 151 -13.19 18.61 14.57
C PHE A 151 -13.29 18.90 16.07
N TRP A 152 -13.13 17.88 16.91
CA TRP A 152 -13.24 18.00 18.37
C TRP A 152 -11.96 17.58 19.10
N ALA A 153 -11.82 18.08 20.33
CA ALA A 153 -10.72 17.75 21.24
C ALA A 153 -10.89 16.38 21.96
N GLN A 154 -12.10 15.84 21.98
CA GLN A 154 -12.52 14.71 22.81
C GLN A 154 -13.58 13.85 22.08
N PRO A 155 -13.79 12.57 22.46
CA PRO A 155 -14.76 11.66 21.85
C PRO A 155 -16.22 11.93 22.28
N VAL A 156 -16.56 13.18 22.59
CA VAL A 156 -17.89 13.59 23.06
C VAL A 156 -18.26 14.88 22.35
N ASP A 157 -19.48 14.98 21.83
CA ASP A 157 -19.98 16.20 21.19
C ASP A 157 -19.80 17.41 22.13
N GLY A 158 -19.11 18.42 21.62
CA GLY A 158 -18.77 19.66 22.32
C GLY A 158 -18.51 20.79 21.34
N GLN A 159 -17.87 21.87 21.79
CA GLN A 159 -17.48 22.95 20.88
C GLN A 159 -16.41 22.45 19.90
N ALA A 160 -16.76 22.39 18.61
CA ALA A 160 -15.81 22.07 17.55
C ALA A 160 -14.75 23.19 17.42
N PHE A 161 -13.53 22.81 17.06
CA PHE A 161 -12.47 23.76 16.71
C PHE A 161 -12.80 24.50 15.42
N SER A 162 -12.35 25.75 15.30
CA SER A 162 -12.37 26.44 14.01
C SER A 162 -11.34 25.82 13.06
N LEU A 163 -11.64 25.84 11.75
CA LEU A 163 -10.74 25.33 10.72
C LEU A 163 -9.33 25.97 10.83
N ALA A 164 -9.28 27.27 11.11
CA ALA A 164 -8.04 28.02 11.33
C ALA A 164 -7.25 27.60 12.59
N ASN A 165 -7.87 26.93 13.56
CA ASN A 165 -7.17 26.33 14.71
C ASN A 165 -6.67 24.92 14.37
N VAL A 166 -7.47 24.10 13.66
CA VAL A 166 -7.06 22.79 13.14
C VAL A 166 -5.83 22.91 12.23
N TYR A 167 -5.84 23.89 11.33
CA TYR A 167 -4.75 24.20 10.40
C TYR A 167 -3.46 24.70 11.06
N GLN A 168 -3.46 24.94 12.38
CA GLN A 168 -2.22 25.18 13.10
C GLN A 168 -1.42 23.88 13.28
N GLY A 169 -2.05 22.71 13.13
CA GLY A 169 -1.41 21.38 13.22
C GLY A 169 -0.75 21.10 14.57
N LEU A 170 -1.16 21.81 15.63
CA LEU A 170 -0.59 21.72 16.99
C LEU A 170 -1.24 20.61 17.84
N HIS A 171 -2.34 20.03 17.37
CA HIS A 171 -3.04 18.93 18.04
C HIS A 171 -2.32 17.61 17.74
N SER A 172 -2.10 16.75 18.73
CA SER A 172 -1.57 15.40 18.50
C SER A 172 -2.63 14.44 17.93
N ALA A 173 -3.91 14.73 18.18
CA ALA A 173 -5.04 14.05 17.58
C ALA A 173 -6.28 14.95 17.57
N LEU A 174 -7.21 14.63 16.68
CA LEU A 174 -8.53 15.24 16.56
C LEU A 174 -9.59 14.15 16.48
N PHE A 175 -10.80 14.48 16.90
CA PHE A 175 -11.98 13.63 16.74
C PHE A 175 -12.85 14.17 15.61
N VAL A 176 -13.46 13.29 14.81
CA VAL A 176 -14.19 13.62 13.57
C VAL A 176 -15.38 12.68 13.35
N ARG A 177 -16.37 13.10 12.56
CA ARG A 177 -17.52 12.27 12.14
C ARG A 177 -17.11 11.20 11.12
N GLU A 178 -17.92 10.17 10.96
CA GLU A 178 -17.68 9.09 9.98
C GLU A 178 -17.67 9.61 8.53
N SER A 179 -18.51 10.61 8.23
CA SER A 179 -18.58 11.29 6.92
C SER A 179 -17.23 11.84 6.46
N TYR A 180 -16.49 12.48 7.36
CA TYR A 180 -15.15 13.00 7.10
C TYR A 180 -14.15 11.88 6.80
N LEU A 181 -14.23 10.74 7.50
CA LEU A 181 -13.39 9.57 7.22
C LEU A 181 -13.67 8.98 5.84
N ARG A 182 -14.94 8.85 5.44
CA ARG A 182 -15.32 8.35 4.11
C ARG A 182 -14.79 9.29 3.03
N HIS A 183 -15.02 10.59 3.16
CA HIS A 183 -14.56 11.57 2.16
C HIS A 183 -13.03 11.65 2.05
N ARG A 184 -12.28 11.69 3.17
CA ARG A 184 -10.81 11.74 3.08
C ARG A 184 -10.21 10.48 2.44
N CYS A 185 -10.83 9.31 2.61
CA CYS A 185 -10.43 8.08 1.93
C CYS A 185 -10.61 8.19 0.40
N VAL A 186 -11.76 8.71 -0.07
CA VAL A 186 -11.96 9.00 -1.51
C VAL A 186 -10.91 9.99 -2.00
N PHE A 187 -10.65 11.05 -1.25
CA PHE A 187 -9.67 12.06 -1.63
C PHE A 187 -8.23 11.54 -1.60
N ALA A 188 -7.87 10.62 -0.72
CA ALA A 188 -6.59 9.91 -0.76
C ALA A 188 -6.42 9.14 -2.09
N TRP A 189 -7.43 8.37 -2.51
CA TRP A 189 -7.41 7.68 -3.80
C TRP A 189 -7.32 8.66 -4.99
N ARG A 190 -8.03 9.80 -4.93
CA ARG A 190 -7.89 10.88 -5.93
C ARG A 190 -6.48 11.46 -5.96
N LYS A 191 -5.80 11.58 -4.81
CA LYS A 191 -4.41 12.06 -4.70
C LYS A 191 -3.42 11.09 -5.34
N ILE A 192 -3.57 9.78 -5.10
CA ILE A 192 -2.80 8.73 -5.79
C ILE A 192 -2.97 8.87 -7.32
N HIS A 193 -4.20 8.97 -7.80
CA HIS A 193 -4.49 9.07 -9.23
C HIS A 193 -3.93 10.35 -9.88
N ARG A 194 -4.07 11.51 -9.20
CA ARG A 194 -3.47 12.78 -9.63
C ARG A 194 -1.93 12.68 -9.67
N ALA A 195 -1.30 12.06 -8.68
CA ALA A 195 0.15 11.86 -8.66
C ALA A 195 0.67 10.90 -9.75
N ILE A 196 -0.08 9.84 -10.09
CA ILE A 196 0.26 8.94 -11.19
C ILE A 196 0.21 9.67 -12.54
N ILE A 197 -0.87 10.40 -12.82
CA ILE A 197 -1.03 11.11 -14.11
C ILE A 197 0.00 12.25 -14.25
N ASN A 198 0.20 13.04 -13.18
CA ASN A 198 1.07 14.21 -13.24
C ASN A 198 2.54 13.90 -12.96
N THR A 199 2.88 12.65 -12.60
CA THR A 199 4.22 12.21 -12.14
C THR A 199 4.76 13.06 -10.97
N THR A 200 3.87 13.54 -10.08
CA THR A 200 4.24 14.35 -8.90
C THR A 200 4.52 13.47 -7.69
N ALA A 201 5.20 14.00 -6.67
CA ALA A 201 5.42 13.26 -5.44
C ALA A 201 4.09 12.94 -4.71
N ILE A 202 4.09 11.85 -3.94
CA ILE A 202 2.94 11.39 -3.16
C ILE A 202 3.34 11.14 -1.70
N ASP A 203 2.45 11.50 -0.78
CA ASP A 203 2.68 11.29 0.65
C ASP A 203 2.40 9.85 1.09
N GLY A 204 3.10 9.44 2.15
CA GLY A 204 2.99 8.10 2.71
C GLY A 204 1.65 7.77 3.38
N TYR A 205 0.76 8.73 3.64
CA TYR A 205 -0.60 8.42 4.10
C TYR A 205 -1.46 7.93 2.93
N ALA A 206 -1.39 8.61 1.77
CA ALA A 206 -2.11 8.20 0.58
C ALA A 206 -1.67 6.83 0.06
N THR A 207 -0.41 6.43 0.30
CA THR A 207 0.12 5.11 -0.09
C THR A 207 0.19 4.08 1.06
N ASP A 208 -0.34 4.35 2.25
CA ASP A 208 -0.30 3.38 3.37
C ASP A 208 -1.26 2.21 3.13
N TRP A 209 -0.71 0.98 3.08
CA TRP A 209 -1.48 -0.24 2.90
C TRP A 209 -2.43 -0.54 4.06
N ASP A 210 -2.05 -0.19 5.29
CA ASP A 210 -2.95 -0.33 6.44
C ASP A 210 -4.02 0.77 6.45
N GLY A 211 -3.71 1.96 5.95
CA GLY A 211 -4.63 3.07 5.71
C GLY A 211 -5.70 2.71 4.67
N ILE A 212 -5.28 2.18 3.52
CA ILE A 212 -6.17 1.69 2.46
C ILE A 212 -7.13 0.62 3.01
N ARG A 213 -6.62 -0.36 3.78
CA ARG A 213 -7.48 -1.39 4.39
C ARG A 213 -8.48 -0.82 5.40
N LYS A 214 -8.10 0.18 6.20
CA LYS A 214 -9.04 0.89 7.10
C LYS A 214 -10.12 1.65 6.32
N CYS A 215 -9.77 2.23 5.17
CA CYS A 215 -10.74 2.82 4.25
C CYS A 215 -11.70 1.75 3.67
N GLU A 216 -11.20 0.58 3.28
CA GLU A 216 -12.08 -0.52 2.82
C GLU A 216 -13.10 -0.95 3.88
N GLU A 217 -12.67 -1.19 5.13
CA GLU A 217 -13.59 -1.58 6.21
C GLU A 217 -14.66 -0.50 6.48
N LEU A 218 -14.27 0.77 6.37
CA LEU A 218 -15.21 1.89 6.47
C LEU A 218 -16.28 1.86 5.37
N PHE A 219 -15.92 1.49 4.13
CA PHE A 219 -16.88 1.35 3.03
C PHE A 219 -17.69 0.04 3.03
N LYS A 220 -17.21 -1.01 3.73
CA LYS A 220 -17.97 -2.26 3.95
C LYS A 220 -19.13 -2.07 4.94
N GLY A 221 -18.99 -1.14 5.88
CA GLY A 221 -20.08 -0.76 6.79
C GLY A 221 -21.12 0.15 6.13
N SER A 222 -22.40 -0.05 6.49
CA SER A 222 -23.43 0.99 6.35
C SER A 222 -23.00 2.27 7.07
N GLU A 223 -23.52 3.42 6.67
CA GLU A 223 -23.30 4.68 7.40
C GLU A 223 -23.64 4.51 8.89
N GLY A 224 -22.70 4.84 9.77
CA GLY A 224 -22.86 4.74 11.22
C GLY A 224 -23.80 5.81 11.79
N ASP A 225 -24.04 5.76 13.11
CA ASP A 225 -24.61 6.92 13.81
C ASP A 225 -23.58 8.04 13.76
N ASP A 226 -23.84 9.09 12.98
CA ASP A 226 -22.96 10.24 12.77
C ASP A 226 -22.51 10.95 14.06
N LYS A 227 -23.21 10.71 15.18
CA LYS A 227 -22.79 11.14 16.53
C LYS A 227 -21.54 10.43 17.06
N VAL A 228 -21.12 9.33 16.46
CA VAL A 228 -19.91 8.59 16.86
C VAL A 228 -18.68 9.34 16.34
N LEU A 229 -17.89 9.88 17.27
CA LEU A 229 -16.67 10.62 16.95
C LEU A 229 -15.44 9.69 16.94
N HIS A 230 -14.82 9.56 15.76
CA HIS A 230 -13.65 8.72 15.53
C HIS A 230 -12.37 9.51 15.77
N LYS A 231 -11.38 8.90 16.43
CA LYS A 231 -10.07 9.52 16.67
C LYS A 231 -9.16 9.40 15.45
N VAL A 232 -8.58 10.52 15.02
CA VAL A 232 -7.50 10.60 14.03
C VAL A 232 -6.28 11.24 14.70
N ASN A 233 -5.12 10.57 14.66
CA ASN A 233 -3.86 11.18 15.11
C ASN A 233 -3.27 12.06 13.99
N VAL A 234 -2.54 13.11 14.35
CA VAL A 234 -1.77 13.90 13.36
C VAL A 234 -0.52 13.14 12.93
N GLY A 235 -0.34 13.00 11.62
CA GLY A 235 0.76 12.25 11.01
C GLY A 235 1.94 13.08 10.55
N TYR A 236 3.08 12.41 10.39
CA TYR A 236 4.29 12.92 9.74
C TYR A 236 4.79 11.86 8.74
N PRO A 237 4.04 11.61 7.65
CA PRO A 237 4.34 10.55 6.72
C PRO A 237 5.59 10.86 5.89
N THR A 238 6.03 9.83 5.17
CA THR A 238 7.06 9.94 4.14
C THR A 238 6.55 10.80 2.97
N CYS A 239 7.47 11.25 2.11
CA CYS A 239 7.14 11.86 0.82
C CYS A 239 7.98 11.19 -0.25
N THR A 240 7.33 10.66 -1.29
CA THR A 240 7.99 9.84 -2.32
C THR A 240 7.81 10.52 -3.68
N ALA A 241 8.90 11.06 -4.24
CA ALA A 241 8.92 11.52 -5.61
C ALA A 241 8.70 10.35 -6.58
N GLN A 242 7.72 10.48 -7.48
CA GLN A 242 7.53 9.52 -8.57
C GLN A 242 8.74 9.60 -9.48
N ARG A 243 9.46 8.48 -9.63
CA ARG A 243 10.52 8.36 -10.62
C ARG A 243 9.86 8.14 -11.98
N PRO A 244 10.24 8.87 -13.04
CA PRO A 244 9.84 8.52 -14.39
C PRO A 244 10.14 7.04 -14.64
N VAL A 245 9.18 6.30 -15.22
CA VAL A 245 9.46 4.97 -15.74
C VAL A 245 10.47 5.17 -16.85
N ALA A 246 11.74 4.88 -16.56
CA ALA A 246 12.82 5.04 -17.52
C ALA A 246 12.44 4.30 -18.80
N GLU A 247 12.46 5.00 -19.92
CA GLU A 247 12.13 4.44 -21.22
C GLU A 247 13.01 3.21 -21.43
N ARG A 248 12.37 2.03 -21.43
CA ARG A 248 13.05 0.79 -21.76
C ARG A 248 13.44 0.92 -23.23
N GLN A 249 14.72 1.14 -23.50
CA GLN A 249 15.24 1.16 -24.86
C GLN A 249 15.00 -0.24 -25.45
N ILE A 250 14.18 -0.28 -26.52
CA ILE A 250 13.85 -1.44 -27.33
C ILE A 250 14.65 -1.33 -28.64
#